data_AF-A0A9D8AIQ0-F1
#
_entry.id   AF-A0A9D8AIQ0-F1
#
_cell.length_a   1.000
_cell.length_b   1.000
_cell.length_c   1.000
_cell.angle_alpha   90.00
_cell.angle_beta   90.00
_cell.angle_gamma   90.00
#
_symmetry.space_group_name_H-M   'P 1'
#
loop_
_entity.id
_entity.type
_entity.pdbx_description
1 polymer ?
#
loop_
_entity_poly.entity_id
_entity_poly.type
_entity_poly.pdbx_seq_one_letter_code
_entity_poly.pdbx_strand_id
1 'polypeptide(L)'
;MKHFSNQPTPPKAGLWILQKIISKDIRYAALGDFEEIFFSIAEEKNYLSAWMWYWGQVIKSLPSFLFDLVFWNIVMFNSYLKVAYRNLKKHRGFSFINISGLAIGLASCILILLWVQDELSYDRFHTNSDFLYRIESTENFADGKKYHTQMSPVGLASLLAEQIPEIIHASRCTRFGGIHLRYKNKIQL
;
A
#
# COMPACT_ATOMS: atom_id res chain seq x y z
N MET A 1 -49.12 -27.82 -0.70
CA MET A 1 -47.84 -27.15 -1.06
C MET A 1 -46.81 -27.24 0.06
N LYS A 2 -46.40 -28.45 0.46
CA LYS A 2 -45.24 -28.70 1.36
C LYS A 2 -44.73 -30.13 1.10
N HIS A 3 -43.98 -30.34 0.01
CA HIS A 3 -43.34 -31.64 -0.26
C HIS A 3 -41.88 -31.55 -0.79
N PHE A 4 -41.25 -30.37 -0.77
CA PHE A 4 -39.88 -30.18 -1.28
C PHE A 4 -38.83 -29.80 -0.23
N SER A 5 -39.11 -29.90 1.07
CA SER A 5 -38.19 -29.40 2.10
C SER A 5 -36.96 -30.30 2.38
N ASN A 6 -36.88 -31.50 1.79
CA ASN A 6 -35.81 -32.47 2.07
C ASN A 6 -35.10 -33.04 0.82
N GLN A 7 -35.28 -32.45 -0.37
CA GLN A 7 -34.54 -32.92 -1.54
C GLN A 7 -33.09 -32.40 -1.55
N PRO A 8 -32.10 -33.23 -1.85
CA PRO A 8 -30.70 -32.85 -1.87
C PRO A 8 -30.46 -31.78 -2.94
N THR A 9 -30.08 -30.55 -2.57
CA THR A 9 -29.87 -29.48 -3.56
C THR A 9 -28.40 -29.39 -4.00
N PRO A 10 -28.14 -29.16 -5.30
CA PRO A 10 -26.78 -28.98 -5.80
C PRO A 10 -26.10 -27.73 -5.21
N PRO A 11 -24.75 -27.69 -5.16
CA PRO A 11 -24.02 -26.57 -4.57
C PRO A 11 -24.26 -25.27 -5.35
N LYS A 12 -24.92 -24.28 -4.74
CA LYS A 12 -25.22 -22.98 -5.37
C LYS A 12 -23.99 -22.27 -5.94
N ALA A 13 -22.85 -22.37 -5.25
CA ALA A 13 -21.60 -21.78 -5.71
C ALA A 13 -21.08 -22.47 -6.99
N GLY A 14 -21.13 -23.80 -7.05
CA GLY A 14 -20.69 -24.55 -8.23
C GLY A 14 -21.60 -24.31 -9.43
N LEU A 15 -22.92 -24.21 -9.23
CA LEU A 15 -23.88 -23.81 -10.26
C LEU A 15 -23.56 -22.42 -10.81
N TRP A 16 -23.28 -21.45 -9.95
CA TRP A 16 -22.89 -20.10 -10.35
C TRP A 16 -21.61 -20.10 -11.21
N ILE A 17 -20.62 -20.91 -10.84
CA ILE A 17 -19.37 -21.08 -11.60
C ILE A 17 -19.64 -21.69 -12.98
N LEU A 18 -20.38 -22.80 -13.05
CA LEU A 18 -20.71 -23.45 -14.33
C LEU A 18 -21.53 -22.53 -15.23
N GLN A 19 -22.46 -21.75 -14.67
CA GLN A 19 -23.23 -20.76 -15.42
C GLN A 19 -22.33 -19.71 -16.10
N LYS A 20 -21.18 -19.38 -15.50
CA LYS A 20 -20.19 -18.43 -16.05
C LYS A 20 -19.27 -19.06 -17.09
N ILE A 21 -18.88 -20.31 -16.90
CA ILE A 21 -17.97 -21.03 -17.80
C ILE A 21 -18.70 -21.51 -19.07
N ILE A 22 -19.94 -21.99 -18.92
CA ILE A 22 -20.70 -22.61 -20.00
C ILE A 22 -21.32 -21.51 -20.91
N SER A 23 -21.14 -21.69 -22.23
CA SER A 23 -21.69 -20.81 -23.25
C SER A 23 -23.22 -20.77 -23.17
N LYS A 24 -23.81 -19.63 -23.54
CA LYS A 24 -25.26 -19.40 -23.36
C LYS A 24 -26.13 -20.44 -24.08
N ASP A 25 -25.66 -20.96 -25.21
CA ASP A 25 -26.44 -21.84 -26.09
C ASP A 25 -26.67 -23.24 -25.50
N ILE A 26 -25.69 -23.78 -24.80
CA ILE A 26 -25.77 -25.13 -24.19
C ILE A 26 -26.03 -25.09 -22.68
N ARG A 27 -26.06 -23.89 -22.07
CA ARG A 27 -26.15 -23.72 -20.62
C ARG A 27 -27.35 -24.41 -19.99
N TYR A 28 -28.54 -24.28 -20.59
CA TYR A 28 -29.76 -24.86 -20.03
C TYR A 28 -29.69 -26.40 -20.04
N ALA A 29 -29.32 -26.98 -21.18
CA ALA A 29 -29.18 -28.43 -21.33
C ALA A 29 -28.08 -28.98 -20.41
N ALA A 30 -26.89 -28.39 -20.45
CA ALA A 30 -25.76 -28.84 -19.64
C ALA A 30 -26.05 -28.75 -18.14
N LEU A 31 -26.63 -27.63 -17.65
CA LEU A 31 -27.00 -27.51 -16.23
C LEU A 31 -28.07 -28.53 -15.84
N GLY A 32 -29.06 -28.78 -16.71
CA GLY A 32 -30.06 -29.82 -16.51
C GLY A 32 -29.42 -31.21 -16.35
N ASP A 33 -28.50 -31.58 -17.24
CA ASP A 33 -27.78 -32.85 -17.18
C ASP A 33 -26.95 -32.98 -15.87
N PHE A 34 -26.28 -31.90 -15.47
CA PHE A 34 -25.54 -31.86 -14.20
C PHE A 34 -26.44 -32.02 -12.97
N GLU A 35 -27.64 -31.42 -13.00
CA GLU A 35 -28.63 -31.54 -11.94
C GLU A 35 -29.20 -32.96 -11.88
N GLU A 36 -29.55 -33.57 -13.01
CA GLU A 36 -30.07 -34.94 -13.09
C GLU A 36 -29.06 -35.96 -12.55
N ILE A 37 -27.80 -35.87 -12.97
CA ILE A 37 -26.73 -36.75 -12.47
C ILE A 37 -26.45 -36.52 -10.99
N PHE A 38 -26.54 -35.28 -10.52
CA PHE A 38 -26.38 -34.98 -9.11
C PHE A 38 -27.48 -35.65 -8.26
N PHE A 39 -28.73 -35.55 -8.68
CA PHE A 39 -29.86 -36.16 -7.99
C PHE A 39 -29.77 -37.70 -8.01
N SER A 40 -29.38 -38.30 -9.14
CA SER A 40 -29.25 -39.76 -9.23
C SER A 40 -28.16 -40.31 -8.29
N ILE A 41 -27.00 -39.64 -8.19
CA ILE A 41 -25.93 -40.03 -7.26
C ILE A 41 -26.36 -39.83 -5.80
N ALA A 42 -27.13 -38.77 -5.51
CA ALA A 42 -27.61 -38.49 -4.17
C ALA A 42 -28.64 -39.53 -3.68
N GLU A 43 -29.45 -40.07 -4.59
CA GLU A 43 -30.44 -41.12 -4.33
C GLU A 43 -29.81 -42.51 -4.24
N GLU A 44 -28.86 -42.86 -5.12
CA GLU A 44 -28.22 -44.18 -5.15
C GLU A 44 -27.23 -44.39 -3.98
N LYS A 45 -26.47 -43.34 -3.62
CA LYS A 45 -25.41 -43.43 -2.59
C LYS A 45 -25.69 -42.56 -1.39
N ASN A 46 -25.41 -41.26 -1.52
CA ASN A 46 -25.60 -40.23 -0.51
C ASN A 46 -25.25 -38.85 -1.08
N TYR A 47 -25.72 -37.81 -0.39
CA TYR A 47 -25.45 -36.40 -0.72
C TYR A 47 -23.96 -36.07 -0.84
N LEU A 48 -23.13 -36.59 0.05
CA LEU A 48 -21.70 -36.26 0.12
C LEU A 48 -20.95 -36.72 -1.14
N SER A 49 -21.28 -37.91 -1.64
CA SER A 49 -20.74 -38.45 -2.90
C SER A 49 -21.16 -37.61 -4.10
N ALA A 50 -22.43 -37.20 -4.17
CA ALA A 50 -22.93 -36.31 -5.22
C ALA A 50 -22.26 -34.93 -5.18
N TRP A 51 -22.08 -34.39 -3.97
CA TRP A 51 -21.40 -33.10 -3.73
C TRP A 51 -19.93 -33.14 -4.17
N MET A 52 -19.19 -34.18 -3.78
CA MET A 52 -17.79 -34.34 -4.17
C MET A 52 -17.64 -34.57 -5.67
N TRP A 53 -18.54 -35.38 -6.27
CA TRP A 53 -18.55 -35.59 -7.71
C TRP A 53 -18.76 -34.28 -8.45
N TYR A 54 -19.76 -33.48 -8.04
CA TYR A 54 -20.08 -32.19 -8.64
C TYR A 54 -18.90 -31.23 -8.60
N TRP A 55 -18.27 -31.06 -7.42
CA TRP A 55 -17.09 -30.22 -7.30
C TRP A 55 -15.89 -30.76 -8.06
N GLY A 56 -15.73 -32.08 -8.16
CA GLY A 56 -14.75 -32.70 -9.04
C GLY A 56 -14.93 -32.30 -10.50
N GLN A 57 -16.17 -32.25 -11.00
CA GLN A 57 -16.46 -31.80 -12.38
C GLN A 57 -16.17 -30.31 -12.57
N VAL A 58 -16.58 -29.47 -11.62
CA VAL A 58 -16.27 -28.03 -11.64
C VAL A 58 -14.76 -27.83 -11.70
N ILE A 59 -14.02 -28.39 -10.75
CA ILE A 59 -12.55 -28.24 -10.66
C ILE A 59 -11.85 -28.78 -11.91
N LYS A 60 -12.30 -29.90 -12.48
CA LYS A 60 -11.72 -30.45 -13.71
C LYS A 60 -11.93 -29.52 -14.91
N SER A 61 -13.01 -28.76 -14.93
CA SER A 61 -13.39 -27.86 -16.03
C SER A 61 -12.73 -26.48 -15.94
N LEU A 62 -12.33 -26.04 -14.75
CA LEU A 62 -11.75 -24.70 -14.53
C LEU A 62 -10.38 -24.48 -15.20
N PRO A 63 -9.40 -25.39 -15.11
CA PRO A 63 -8.06 -25.16 -15.63
C PRO A 63 -8.06 -24.78 -17.11
N SER A 64 -8.74 -25.53 -17.97
CA SER A 64 -8.80 -25.24 -19.41
C SER A 64 -9.36 -23.84 -19.66
N PHE A 65 -10.47 -23.50 -19.02
CA PHE A 65 -11.09 -22.19 -19.15
C PHE A 65 -10.17 -21.04 -18.70
N LEU A 66 -9.47 -21.21 -17.58
CA LEU A 66 -8.54 -20.21 -17.07
C LEU A 66 -7.30 -20.07 -17.96
N PHE A 67 -6.76 -21.18 -18.47
CA PHE A 67 -5.65 -21.16 -19.41
C PHE A 67 -6.04 -20.46 -20.70
N ASP A 68 -7.21 -20.77 -21.26
CA ASP A 68 -7.72 -20.10 -22.45
C ASP A 68 -7.88 -18.59 -22.19
N LEU A 69 -8.47 -18.21 -21.05
CA LEU A 69 -8.62 -16.81 -20.68
C LEU A 69 -7.26 -16.11 -20.62
N VAL A 70 -6.30 -16.65 -19.88
CA VAL A 70 -4.97 -16.03 -19.72
C VAL A 70 -4.23 -16.00 -21.04
N PHE A 71 -4.23 -17.10 -21.79
CA PHE A 71 -3.54 -17.23 -23.06
C PHE A 71 -4.06 -16.23 -24.10
N TRP A 72 -5.37 -16.18 -24.32
CA TRP A 72 -5.96 -15.23 -25.28
C TRP A 72 -5.75 -13.79 -24.85
N ASN A 73 -5.85 -13.48 -23.55
CA ASN A 73 -5.55 -12.13 -23.05
C ASN A 73 -4.10 -11.72 -23.33
N ILE A 74 -3.13 -12.61 -23.12
CA ILE A 74 -1.71 -12.33 -23.41
C ILE A 74 -1.48 -12.13 -24.91
N VAL A 75 -2.07 -12.98 -25.76
CA VAL A 75 -1.96 -12.86 -27.23
C VAL A 75 -2.58 -11.55 -27.72
N MET A 76 -3.77 -11.19 -27.22
CA MET A 76 -4.43 -9.92 -27.55
C MET A 76 -3.63 -8.71 -27.05
N PHE A 77 -3.10 -8.76 -25.83
CA PHE A 77 -2.26 -7.70 -25.27
C PHE A 77 -1.03 -7.44 -26.14
N ASN A 78 -0.34 -8.50 -26.58
CA ASN A 78 0.80 -8.38 -27.50
C ASN A 78 0.40 -7.73 -28.83
N SER A 79 -0.77 -8.07 -29.37
CA SER A 79 -1.31 -7.44 -30.58
C SER A 79 -1.57 -5.94 -30.37
N TYR A 80 -2.22 -5.56 -29.26
CA TYR A 80 -2.48 -4.16 -28.93
C TYR A 80 -1.19 -3.37 -28.74
N LEU A 81 -0.18 -3.93 -28.06
CA LEU A 81 1.14 -3.30 -27.94
C LEU A 81 1.80 -3.10 -29.30
N LYS A 82 1.73 -4.10 -30.18
CA LYS A 82 2.29 -4.01 -31.54
C LYS A 82 1.62 -2.91 -32.36
N VAL A 83 0.30 -2.79 -32.26
CA VAL A 83 -0.48 -1.73 -32.94
C VAL A 83 -0.18 -0.36 -32.34
N ALA A 84 -0.16 -0.24 -31.02
CA ALA A 84 0.19 0.99 -30.31
C ALA A 84 1.59 1.48 -30.70
N TYR A 85 2.59 0.60 -30.72
CA TYR A 85 3.95 0.93 -31.15
C TYR A 85 4.00 1.43 -32.60
N ARG A 86 3.29 0.76 -33.52
CA ARG A 86 3.20 1.22 -34.92
C ARG A 86 2.56 2.60 -35.03
N ASN A 87 1.52 2.87 -34.24
CA ASN A 87 0.86 4.17 -34.19
C ASN A 87 1.76 5.26 -33.60
N LEU A 88 2.47 4.98 -32.51
CA LEU A 88 3.47 5.88 -31.92
C LEU A 88 4.56 6.23 -32.94
N LYS A 89 5.06 5.24 -33.70
CA LYS A 89 6.06 5.45 -34.75
C LYS A 89 5.50 6.20 -35.97
N LYS A 90 4.20 6.12 -36.25
CA LYS A 90 3.54 6.85 -37.35
C LYS A 90 3.30 8.32 -36.97
N HIS A 91 2.91 8.60 -35.73
CA HIS A 91 2.57 9.94 -35.24
C HIS A 91 3.61 10.51 -34.26
N ARG A 92 4.90 10.40 -34.61
CA ARG A 92 6.03 10.64 -33.68
C ARG A 92 6.01 12.01 -33.00
N GLY A 93 5.68 13.09 -33.71
CA GLY A 93 5.67 14.44 -33.14
C GLY A 93 4.61 14.60 -32.04
N PHE A 94 3.37 14.22 -32.36
CA PHE A 94 2.25 14.27 -31.41
C PHE A 94 2.47 13.34 -30.22
N SER A 95 2.90 12.09 -30.47
CA SER A 95 3.21 11.14 -29.42
C SER A 95 4.37 11.59 -28.53
N PHE A 96 5.40 12.20 -29.10
CA PHE A 96 6.55 12.71 -28.34
C PHE A 96 6.13 13.83 -27.38
N ILE A 97 5.36 14.81 -27.85
CA ILE A 97 4.89 15.92 -27.00
C ILE A 97 4.03 15.38 -25.85
N ASN A 98 3.09 14.48 -26.14
CA ASN A 98 2.18 13.96 -25.13
C ASN A 98 2.90 13.07 -24.09
N ILE A 99 3.78 12.18 -24.54
CA ILE A 99 4.55 11.29 -23.64
C ILE A 99 5.54 12.10 -22.81
N SER A 100 6.29 13.02 -23.42
CA SER A 100 7.27 13.84 -22.70
C SER A 100 6.60 14.78 -21.71
N GLY A 101 5.48 15.43 -22.08
CA GLY A 101 4.73 16.28 -21.17
C GLY A 101 4.23 15.53 -19.94
N LEU A 102 3.67 14.33 -20.15
CA LEU A 102 3.22 13.46 -19.05
C LEU A 102 4.41 13.00 -18.18
N ALA A 103 5.51 12.57 -18.80
CA ALA A 103 6.69 12.10 -18.09
C ALA A 103 7.34 13.20 -17.24
N ILE A 104 7.47 14.42 -17.79
CA ILE A 104 8.02 15.57 -17.07
C ILE A 104 7.09 15.99 -15.92
N GLY A 105 5.77 16.01 -16.14
CA GLY A 105 4.81 16.33 -15.08
C GLY A 105 4.81 15.31 -13.94
N LEU A 106 4.94 14.02 -14.25
CA LEU A 106 5.09 12.97 -13.24
C LEU A 106 6.43 13.09 -12.50
N ALA A 107 7.53 13.33 -13.23
CA ALA A 107 8.84 13.50 -12.63
C ALA A 107 8.89 14.70 -11.68
N SER A 108 8.34 15.86 -12.08
CA SER A 108 8.28 17.04 -11.21
C SER A 108 7.42 16.81 -9.97
N CYS A 109 6.27 16.15 -10.12
CA CYS A 109 5.41 15.77 -8.99
C CYS A 109 6.16 14.84 -8.01
N ILE A 110 6.84 13.81 -8.50
CA ILE A 110 7.63 12.89 -7.67
C ILE A 110 8.77 13.62 -6.97
N LEU A 111 9.49 14.52 -7.66
CA LEU A 111 10.57 15.31 -7.06
C LEU A 111 10.05 16.19 -5.91
N ILE A 112 8.91 16.85 -6.09
CA ILE A 112 8.29 17.66 -5.03
C ILE A 112 7.88 16.76 -3.86
N LEU A 113 7.27 15.60 -4.12
CA LEU A 113 6.89 14.66 -3.06
C LEU A 113 8.10 14.16 -2.27
N LEU A 114 9.20 13.83 -2.95
CA LEU A 114 10.45 13.43 -2.30
C LEU A 114 11.02 14.57 -1.46
N TRP A 115 11.01 15.81 -1.97
CA TRP A 115 11.47 16.97 -1.21
C TRP A 115 10.61 17.21 0.04
N VAL A 116 9.29 17.14 -0.07
CA VAL A 116 8.39 17.26 1.08
C VAL A 116 8.62 16.13 2.08
N GLN A 117 8.82 14.90 1.61
CA GLN A 117 9.12 13.76 2.47
C GLN A 117 10.43 13.97 3.23
N ASP A 118 11.46 14.48 2.56
CA ASP A 118 12.75 14.81 3.15
C ASP A 118 12.62 15.90 4.21
N GLU A 119 11.95 17.01 3.88
CA GLU A 119 11.73 18.14 4.79
C GLU A 119 10.96 17.70 6.05
N LEU A 120 9.88 16.93 5.88
CA LEU A 120 9.12 16.40 7.02
C LEU A 120 9.91 15.35 7.83
N SER A 121 10.93 14.72 7.25
CA SER A 121 11.78 13.76 7.95
C SER A 121 12.88 14.43 8.77
N TYR A 122 13.30 15.65 8.40
CA TYR A 122 14.40 16.37 9.04
C TYR A 122 14.17 16.59 10.54
N ASP A 123 12.94 16.83 10.99
CA ASP A 123 12.64 17.07 12.41
C ASP A 123 12.36 15.80 13.23
N ARG A 124 12.41 14.61 12.61
CA ARG A 124 12.00 13.33 13.24
C ARG A 124 13.15 12.36 13.56
N PHE A 125 14.40 12.81 13.48
CA PHE A 125 15.57 11.95 13.74
C PHE A 125 15.83 11.64 15.22
N HIS A 126 15.27 12.43 16.14
CA HIS A 126 15.45 12.22 17.59
C HIS A 126 14.27 11.44 18.19
N THR A 127 14.60 10.37 18.93
CA THR A 127 13.65 9.72 19.83
C THR A 127 13.18 10.76 20.88
N ASN A 128 11.87 10.95 21.02
CA ASN A 128 11.21 11.95 21.89
C ASN A 128 11.31 13.42 21.40
N SER A 129 11.23 13.66 20.09
CA SER A 129 11.20 15.01 19.50
C SER A 129 10.20 15.96 20.16
N ASP A 130 9.03 15.45 20.58
CA ASP A 130 7.94 16.24 21.18
C ASP A 130 8.30 16.85 22.54
N PHE A 131 9.34 16.34 23.20
CA PHE A 131 9.81 16.80 24.52
C PHE A 131 11.22 17.43 24.45
N LEU A 132 11.73 17.68 23.24
CA LEU A 132 13.03 18.30 23.04
C LEU A 132 12.88 19.80 22.84
N TYR A 133 13.35 20.58 23.81
CA TYR A 133 13.28 22.05 23.77
C TYR A 133 14.68 22.67 23.73
N ARG A 134 14.80 23.80 23.00
CA ARG A 134 16.02 24.63 22.98
C ARG A 134 15.79 25.91 23.77
N ILE A 135 16.72 26.25 24.64
CA ILE A 135 16.68 27.49 25.42
C ILE A 135 17.23 28.63 24.57
N GLU A 136 16.43 29.68 24.40
CA GLU A 136 16.82 30.93 23.76
C GLU A 136 16.81 32.05 24.79
N SER A 137 17.78 32.96 24.70
CA SER A 137 17.84 34.13 25.57
C SER A 137 17.64 35.40 24.75
N THR A 138 16.99 36.39 25.36
CA THR A 138 16.79 37.71 24.76
C THR A 138 17.53 38.72 25.60
N GLU A 139 18.55 39.33 25.00
CA GLU A 139 19.37 40.35 25.64
C GLU A 139 18.81 41.74 25.29
N ASN A 140 18.46 42.50 26.33
CA ASN A 140 18.02 43.89 26.19
C ASN A 140 19.23 44.79 26.40
N PHE A 141 19.65 45.51 25.36
CA PHE A 141 20.75 46.46 25.44
C PHE A 141 20.24 47.84 25.89
N ALA A 142 21.12 48.64 26.49
CA ALA A 142 20.79 49.98 26.99
C ALA A 142 20.25 50.94 25.90
N ASP A 143 20.55 50.67 24.63
CA ASP A 143 20.03 51.37 23.44
C ASP A 143 18.59 50.93 23.05
N GLY A 144 17.91 50.16 23.89
CA GLY A 144 16.55 49.64 23.64
C GLY A 144 16.48 48.51 22.62
N LYS A 145 17.60 48.12 22.00
CA LYS A 145 17.68 47.00 21.06
C LYS A 145 17.59 45.66 21.79
N LYS A 146 16.80 44.75 21.22
CA LYS A 146 16.67 43.37 21.69
C LYS A 146 17.41 42.45 20.75
N TYR A 147 18.29 41.61 21.28
CA TYR A 147 18.96 40.57 20.52
C TYR A 147 18.50 39.21 21.01
N HIS A 148 17.96 38.41 20.09
CA HIS A 148 17.67 37.00 20.35
C HIS A 148 18.96 36.21 20.12
N THR A 149 19.41 35.49 21.12
CA THR A 149 20.60 34.66 21.06
C THR A 149 20.30 33.23 21.49
N GLN A 150 20.93 32.30 20.80
CA GLN A 150 20.86 30.86 21.11
C GLN A 150 21.91 30.47 22.16
N MET A 151 22.65 31.45 22.71
CA MET A 151 23.63 31.23 23.74
C MET A 151 22.99 31.26 25.12
N SER A 152 23.38 30.28 25.93
CA SER A 152 23.03 30.19 27.35
C SER A 152 24.28 30.25 28.23
N PRO A 153 24.17 30.82 29.45
CA PRO A 153 25.25 30.78 30.44
C PRO A 153 25.72 29.34 30.69
N VAL A 154 27.02 29.18 30.94
CA VAL A 154 27.68 27.86 30.99
C VAL A 154 27.05 26.90 32.00
N GLY A 155 26.59 27.41 33.15
CA GLY A 155 25.98 26.60 34.22
C GLY A 155 24.48 26.42 34.12
N LEU A 156 23.79 27.06 33.16
CA LEU A 156 22.33 27.10 33.12
C LEU A 156 21.72 25.70 32.99
N ALA A 157 22.28 24.84 32.14
CA ALA A 157 21.79 23.48 31.95
C ALA A 157 21.80 22.65 33.25
N SER A 158 22.90 22.73 34.02
CA SER A 158 23.02 22.01 35.29
C SER A 158 22.06 22.59 36.34
N LEU A 159 21.94 23.92 36.41
CA LEU A 159 21.04 24.59 37.35
C LEU A 159 19.57 24.22 37.10
N LEU A 160 19.15 24.18 35.83
CA LEU A 160 17.79 23.83 35.46
C LEU A 160 17.45 22.38 35.81
N ALA A 161 18.38 21.44 35.61
CA ALA A 161 18.18 20.06 36.00
C ALA A 161 18.12 19.86 37.53
N GLU A 162 18.72 20.75 38.32
CA GLU A 162 18.68 20.70 39.79
C GLU A 162 17.44 21.39 40.37
N GLN A 163 17.02 22.51 39.78
CA GLN A 163 15.98 23.37 40.35
C GLN A 163 14.58 23.14 39.78
N ILE A 164 14.45 22.53 38.60
CA ILE A 164 13.17 22.33 37.92
C ILE A 164 12.93 20.81 37.74
N PRO A 165 12.07 20.19 38.56
CA PRO A 165 11.86 18.75 38.56
C PRO A 165 11.21 18.22 37.27
N GLU A 166 10.53 19.07 36.49
CA GLU A 166 9.97 18.73 35.18
C GLU A 166 11.03 18.50 34.10
N ILE A 167 12.27 18.95 34.31
CA ILE A 167 13.38 18.79 33.37
C ILE A 167 14.12 17.48 33.68
N ILE A 168 13.80 16.42 32.93
CA ILE A 168 14.40 15.09 33.12
C ILE A 168 15.90 15.10 32.77
N HIS A 169 16.26 15.73 31.65
CA HIS A 169 17.64 15.81 31.16
C HIS A 169 17.93 17.19 30.56
N ALA A 170 19.08 17.75 30.92
CA ALA A 170 19.60 18.97 30.33
C ALA A 170 21.04 18.75 29.85
N SER A 171 21.37 19.31 28.68
CA SER A 171 22.70 19.26 28.09
C SER A 171 23.01 20.61 27.45
N ARG A 172 24.29 20.92 27.33
CA ARG A 172 24.78 22.13 26.65
C ARG A 172 25.71 21.71 25.53
N CYS A 173 25.51 22.31 24.35
CA CYS A 173 26.41 22.19 23.21
C CYS A 173 27.12 23.53 22.99
N THR A 174 28.43 23.50 22.77
CA THR A 174 29.22 24.68 22.41
C THR A 174 30.10 24.35 21.22
N ARG A 175 30.28 25.31 20.31
CA ARG A 175 31.02 25.15 19.05
C ARG A 175 32.42 25.75 19.07
N PHE A 176 32.92 26.18 20.23
CA PHE A 176 34.27 26.74 20.35
C PHE A 176 35.31 25.60 20.41
N GLY A 177 35.95 25.28 19.28
CA GLY A 177 37.11 24.38 19.18
C GLY A 177 36.83 22.89 18.94
N GLY A 178 35.55 22.49 18.91
CA GLY A 178 35.10 21.10 18.77
C GLY A 178 33.70 20.94 19.37
N ILE A 179 32.94 19.92 18.98
CA ILE A 179 31.63 19.64 19.59
C ILE A 179 31.90 19.01 20.96
N HIS A 180 31.84 19.82 22.03
CA HIS A 180 31.91 19.30 23.39
C HIS A 180 30.50 19.09 23.93
N LEU A 181 30.02 17.85 23.90
CA LEU A 181 28.76 17.46 24.56
C LEU A 181 29.04 17.20 26.03
N ARG A 182 28.26 17.82 26.93
CA ARG A 182 28.42 17.61 28.37
C ARG A 182 27.13 17.06 28.98
N TYR A 183 27.17 15.82 29.45
CA TYR A 183 26.09 15.17 30.18
C TYR A 183 26.55 14.84 31.59
N LYS A 184 25.77 15.20 32.62
CA LYS A 184 26.11 15.00 34.04
C LYS A 184 27.52 15.49 34.43
N ASN A 185 27.88 16.70 34.00
CA ASN A 185 29.19 17.32 34.22
C ASN A 185 30.42 16.57 33.65
N LYS A 186 30.24 15.53 32.83
CA LYS A 186 31.32 14.83 32.11
C LYS A 186 31.33 15.24 30.64
N ILE A 187 32.51 15.53 30.10
CA ILE A 187 32.71 15.81 28.67
C ILE A 187 32.63 14.48 27.93
N GLN A 188 31.70 14.37 26.98
CA GLN A 188 31.65 13.30 26.00
C GLN A 188 32.21 13.86 24.69
N LEU A 189 33.25 13.19 24.18
CA LEU A 189 33.89 13.47 22.89
C LEU A 189 33.14 12.76 21.76
#